data_AF-A0A0F9E1V5-F1
#
_entry.id   AF-A0A0F9E1V5-F1
#
_cell.length_a   1.000
_cell.length_b   1.000
_cell.length_c   1.000
_cell.angle_alpha   90.00
_cell.angle_beta   90.00
_cell.angle_gamma   90.00
#
_symmetry.space_group_name_H-M   'P 1'
#
loop_
_entity.id
_entity.type
_entity.pdbx_description
1 polymer ?
#
loop_
_entity_poly.entity_id
_entity_poly.type
_entity_poly.pdbx_seq_one_letter_code
_entity_poly.pdbx_strand_id
1 'polypeptide(L)'
;MLTRGLFTSERSDWETPADVFTALNREFGPFTLDPCATPETAKCARFYQGIEGLMLPWTERVFVNPPYGRDIGKWIQRCWGVVQEGDVEIVVALIPSRTDTRWWHEWVMKANEIRFLRGRLYFDDGGGRAPFPSCVVIWK
;
A
#
# COMPACT_ATOMS: atom_id res chain seq x y z
N MET A 1 -11.68 6.57 31.84
CA MET A 1 -12.22 6.18 30.52
C MET A 1 -11.13 6.39 29.49
N LEU A 2 -10.59 5.31 28.92
CA LEU A 2 -9.60 5.38 27.83
C LEU A 2 -10.35 5.62 26.52
N THR A 3 -10.15 6.77 25.91
CA THR A 3 -10.65 7.08 24.57
C THR A 3 -9.94 6.16 23.59
N ARG A 4 -10.64 5.14 23.09
CA ARG A 4 -10.18 4.31 21.97
C ARG A 4 -9.90 5.27 20.80
N GLY A 5 -8.65 5.29 20.32
CA GLY A 5 -8.18 6.31 19.37
C GLY A 5 -9.06 6.38 18.11
N LEU A 6 -9.54 7.58 17.77
CA LEU A 6 -10.46 7.87 16.67
C LEU A 6 -9.97 7.48 15.25
N PHE A 7 -8.77 6.91 15.13
CA PHE A 7 -8.12 6.58 13.85
C PHE A 7 -7.56 5.14 13.80
N THR A 8 -7.90 4.28 14.77
CA THR A 8 -7.46 2.88 14.79
C THR A 8 -8.56 1.97 14.27
N SER A 9 -8.27 1.21 13.21
CA SER A 9 -9.10 0.08 12.80
C SER A 9 -8.72 -1.17 13.60
N GLU A 10 -9.70 -2.02 13.93
CA GLU A 10 -9.46 -3.36 14.48
C GLU A 10 -8.95 -4.34 13.40
N ARG A 11 -9.26 -4.07 12.12
CA ARG A 11 -8.83 -4.85 10.96
C ARG A 11 -7.75 -4.11 10.17
N SER A 12 -6.70 -4.82 9.76
CA SER A 12 -5.56 -4.23 9.04
C SER A 12 -5.49 -4.63 7.57
N ASP A 13 -6.09 -5.75 7.18
CA ASP A 13 -6.19 -6.28 5.82
C ASP A 13 -7.43 -5.70 5.12
N TRP A 14 -7.22 -4.63 4.36
CA TRP A 14 -8.29 -3.98 3.60
C TRP A 14 -8.14 -4.29 2.12
N GLU A 15 -9.19 -4.78 1.47
CA GLU A 15 -9.13 -5.06 0.03
C GLU A 15 -9.03 -3.77 -0.80
N THR A 16 -8.17 -3.76 -1.80
CA THR A 16 -8.04 -2.63 -2.74
C THR A 16 -9.31 -2.47 -3.57
N PRO A 17 -9.95 -1.29 -3.59
CA PRO A 17 -11.10 -1.05 -4.45
C PRO A 17 -10.76 -1.23 -5.93
N ALA A 18 -11.63 -1.93 -6.66
CA ALA A 18 -11.35 -2.32 -8.03
C ALA A 18 -11.10 -1.14 -8.98
N ASP A 19 -11.81 -0.03 -8.79
CA ASP A 19 -11.69 1.19 -9.57
C ASP A 19 -10.35 1.89 -9.35
N VAL A 20 -9.89 1.96 -8.10
CA VAL A 20 -8.58 2.50 -7.70
C VAL A 20 -7.46 1.69 -8.35
N PHE A 21 -7.50 0.36 -8.22
CA PHE A 21 -6.49 -0.50 -8.85
C PHE A 21 -6.50 -0.35 -10.37
N THR A 22 -7.67 -0.38 -11.00
CA THR A 22 -7.80 -0.28 -12.47
C THR A 22 -7.22 1.03 -12.99
N ALA A 23 -7.51 2.16 -12.33
CA ALA A 23 -6.99 3.47 -12.71
C ALA A 23 -5.45 3.52 -12.60
N LEU A 24 -4.90 3.03 -11.48
CA LEU A 24 -3.45 2.99 -11.26
C LEU A 24 -2.74 2.06 -12.24
N ASN A 25 -3.31 0.88 -12.50
CA ASN A 25 -2.75 -0.09 -13.43
C ASN A 25 -2.77 0.43 -14.88
N ARG A 26 -3.76 1.24 -15.24
CA ARG A 26 -3.80 1.91 -16.55
C ARG A 26 -2.68 2.93 -16.71
N GLU A 27 -2.32 3.64 -15.64
CA GLU A 27 -1.34 4.72 -15.69
C GLU A 27 0.11 4.22 -15.51
N PHE A 28 0.33 3.34 -14.54
CA PHE A 28 1.65 2.90 -14.09
C PHE A 28 1.93 1.43 -14.39
N GLY A 29 0.91 0.66 -14.75
CA GLY A 29 1.03 -0.76 -15.06
C GLY A 29 1.54 -1.05 -16.47
N PRO A 30 1.46 -2.32 -16.91
CA PRO A 30 0.86 -3.43 -16.18
C PRO A 30 1.68 -3.76 -14.93
N PHE A 31 1.02 -3.82 -13.77
CA PHE A 31 1.66 -4.31 -12.54
C PHE A 31 1.82 -5.83 -12.64
N THR A 32 2.98 -6.32 -12.23
CA THR A 32 3.32 -7.74 -12.32
C THR A 32 3.29 -8.44 -10.96
N LEU A 33 3.39 -7.68 -9.86
CA LEU A 33 3.42 -8.20 -8.49
C LEU A 33 2.50 -7.43 -7.54
N ASP A 34 1.76 -8.18 -6.72
CA ASP A 34 1.02 -7.70 -5.54
C ASP A 34 1.55 -8.42 -4.28
N PRO A 35 2.45 -7.83 -3.48
CA PRO A 35 3.12 -8.54 -2.40
C PRO A 35 2.30 -8.59 -1.11
N CYS A 36 1.06 -8.10 -1.11
CA CYS A 36 0.23 -7.89 0.08
C CYS A 36 -1.17 -8.52 -0.05
N ALA A 37 -1.30 -9.61 -0.80
CA ALA A 37 -2.60 -10.17 -1.16
C ALA A 37 -2.81 -11.61 -0.69
N THR A 38 -4.05 -12.08 -0.80
CA THR A 38 -4.43 -13.50 -0.75
C THR A 38 -4.80 -13.97 -2.16
N PRO A 39 -4.97 -15.29 -2.41
CA PRO A 39 -5.40 -15.78 -3.71
C PRO A 39 -6.73 -15.18 -4.19
N GLU A 40 -7.61 -14.79 -3.28
CA GLU A 40 -8.93 -14.23 -3.55
C GLU A 40 -8.90 -12.72 -3.83
N THR A 41 -7.89 -12.01 -3.29
CA THR A 41 -7.81 -10.54 -3.32
C THR A 41 -6.70 -10.00 -4.22
N ALA A 42 -5.84 -10.88 -4.73
CA ALA A 42 -4.70 -10.54 -5.57
C ALA A 42 -5.09 -9.72 -6.78
N LYS A 43 -4.41 -8.59 -6.98
CA LYS A 43 -4.62 -7.73 -8.15
C LYS A 43 -3.64 -8.01 -9.29
N CYS A 44 -2.62 -8.85 -9.05
CA CYS A 44 -1.62 -9.26 -10.02
C CYS A 44 -1.52 -10.79 -10.11
N ALA A 45 -1.02 -11.30 -11.24
CA ALA A 45 -0.84 -12.75 -11.44
C ALA A 45 0.21 -13.34 -10.47
N ARG A 46 1.27 -12.59 -10.16
CA ARG A 46 2.19 -12.92 -9.06
C ARG A 46 1.75 -12.17 -7.82
N PHE A 47 1.65 -12.87 -6.71
CA PHE A 47 1.34 -12.27 -5.42
C PHE A 47 2.01 -13.02 -4.28
N TYR A 48 2.19 -12.34 -3.15
CA TYR A 48 2.68 -12.91 -1.91
C TYR A 48 1.66 -12.75 -0.80
N GLN A 49 1.68 -13.70 0.14
CA GLN A 49 0.75 -13.75 1.26
C GLN A 49 1.47 -13.39 2.57
N GLY A 50 0.79 -12.59 3.39
CA GLY A 50 1.26 -12.26 4.73
C GLY A 50 2.60 -11.51 4.77
N ILE A 51 3.26 -11.56 5.93
CA ILE A 51 4.50 -10.82 6.18
C ILE A 51 5.70 -11.37 5.39
N GLU A 52 5.62 -12.62 4.92
CA GLU A 52 6.65 -13.27 4.12
C GLU A 52 6.89 -12.54 2.80
N GLY A 53 5.89 -11.80 2.29
CA GLY A 53 6.03 -10.94 1.13
C GLY A 53 7.15 -9.89 1.27
N LEU A 54 7.56 -9.50 2.48
CA LEU A 54 8.72 -8.62 2.71
C LEU A 54 10.07 -9.29 2.41
N MET A 55 10.15 -10.61 2.54
CA MET A 55 11.38 -11.39 2.42
C MET A 55 11.57 -11.96 1.01
N LEU A 56 10.51 -11.97 0.20
CA LEU A 56 10.55 -12.51 -1.15
C LEU A 56 11.05 -11.46 -2.17
N PRO A 57 11.63 -11.90 -3.30
CA PRO A 57 12.13 -10.98 -4.33
C PRO A 57 11.01 -10.17 -4.96
N TRP A 58 11.20 -8.85 -5.12
CA TRP A 58 10.28 -8.00 -5.87
C TRP A 58 10.96 -7.62 -7.18
N THR A 59 10.22 -7.61 -8.29
CA THR A 59 10.79 -7.35 -9.61
C THR A 59 9.80 -6.57 -10.48
N GLU A 60 10.31 -5.84 -11.47
CA GLU A 60 9.53 -5.14 -12.50
C GLU A 60 8.64 -4.03 -11.92
N ARG A 61 7.30 -4.19 -11.90
CA ARG A 61 6.34 -3.15 -11.53
C ARG A 61 5.41 -3.66 -10.44
N VAL A 62 5.45 -3.02 -9.27
CA VAL A 62 4.82 -3.55 -8.05
C VAL A 62 3.68 -2.64 -7.60
N PHE A 63 2.51 -3.22 -7.36
CA PHE A 63 1.41 -2.58 -6.65
C PHE A 63 1.38 -3.06 -5.21
N VAL A 64 1.23 -2.15 -4.25
CA VAL A 64 1.28 -2.49 -2.81
C VAL A 64 0.07 -1.90 -2.09
N ASN A 65 -0.76 -2.75 -1.47
CA ASN A 65 -1.75 -2.32 -0.49
C ASN A 65 -1.49 -3.08 0.83
N PRO A 66 -0.55 -2.60 1.66
CA PRO A 66 -0.07 -3.38 2.80
C PRO A 66 -1.11 -3.43 3.92
N PRO A 67 -1.04 -4.40 4.83
CA PRO A 67 -1.83 -4.35 6.04
C PRO A 67 -1.51 -3.09 6.87
N TYR A 68 -2.52 -2.30 7.25
CA TYR A 68 -2.34 -0.99 7.92
C TYR A 68 -2.07 -1.09 9.44
N GLY A 69 -1.38 -2.15 9.84
CA GLY A 69 -1.03 -2.49 11.22
C GLY A 69 0.35 -2.02 11.64
N ARG A 70 0.94 -2.72 12.63
CA ARG A 70 2.23 -2.37 13.25
C ARG A 70 3.40 -2.44 12.27
N ASP A 71 3.32 -3.30 11.27
CA ASP A 71 4.41 -3.55 10.32
C ASP A 71 4.38 -2.65 9.09
N ILE A 72 3.44 -1.69 8.98
CA ILE A 72 3.34 -0.81 7.80
C ILE A 72 4.66 -0.11 7.48
N GLY A 73 5.41 0.32 8.51
CA GLY A 73 6.71 0.97 8.31
C GLY A 73 7.73 0.07 7.59
N LYS A 74 7.69 -1.25 7.81
CA LYS A 74 8.55 -2.22 7.12
C LYS A 74 8.17 -2.35 5.64
N TRP A 75 6.87 -2.35 5.34
CA TRP A 75 6.38 -2.34 3.96
C TRP A 75 6.81 -1.09 3.21
N ILE A 76 6.68 0.09 3.83
CA ILE A 76 7.09 1.35 3.20
C ILE A 76 8.61 1.38 3.00
N GLN A 77 9.38 0.93 3.98
CA GLN A 77 10.83 0.79 3.85
C GLN A 77 11.19 -0.12 2.66
N ARG A 78 10.50 -1.25 2.50
CA ARG A 78 10.74 -2.17 1.38
C ARG A 78 10.36 -1.55 0.05
N CYS A 79 9.22 -0.84 -0.04
CA CYS A 79 8.79 -0.13 -1.25
C CYS A 79 9.85 0.84 -1.77
N TRP A 80 10.43 1.64 -0.88
CA TRP A 80 11.52 2.54 -1.24
C TRP A 80 12.80 1.74 -1.58
N GLY A 81 13.17 0.77 -0.75
CA GLY A 81 14.42 0.02 -0.88
C GLY A 81 14.57 -0.76 -2.20
N VAL A 82 13.52 -1.48 -2.64
CA VAL A 82 13.60 -2.29 -3.88
C VAL A 82 13.83 -1.46 -5.14
N VAL A 83 13.35 -0.22 -5.16
CA VAL A 83 13.61 0.72 -6.26
C VAL A 83 15.07 1.17 -6.24
N GLN A 84 15.64 1.38 -5.05
CA GLN A 84 17.07 1.73 -4.92
C GLN A 84 18.01 0.57 -5.25
N GLU A 85 17.57 -0.67 -5.01
CA GLU A 85 18.29 -1.89 -5.36
C GLU A 85 18.41 -2.06 -6.89
N GLY A 86 17.47 -1.47 -7.66
CA GLY A 86 17.48 -1.45 -9.14
C GLY A 86 16.75 -2.60 -9.82
N ASP A 87 16.24 -3.57 -9.06
CA ASP A 87 15.48 -4.72 -9.58
C ASP A 87 14.00 -4.40 -9.86
N VAL A 88 13.51 -3.27 -9.36
CA VAL A 88 12.12 -2.78 -9.49
C VAL A 88 12.12 -1.42 -10.15
N GLU A 89 11.41 -1.29 -11.27
CA GLU A 89 11.25 -0.05 -12.04
C GLU A 89 10.34 0.95 -11.31
N ILE A 90 9.26 0.45 -10.71
CA ILE A 90 8.27 1.29 -10.05
C ILE A 90 7.53 0.53 -8.95
N VAL A 91 7.29 1.22 -7.84
CA VAL A 91 6.38 0.78 -6.78
C VAL A 91 5.28 1.81 -6.60
N VAL A 92 4.02 1.37 -6.69
CA VAL A 92 2.83 2.18 -6.42
C VAL A 92 2.13 1.62 -5.19
N ALA A 93 2.09 2.39 -4.10
CA ALA A 93 1.49 1.95 -2.86
C ALA A 93 0.24 2.76 -2.47
N LEU A 94 -0.83 2.06 -2.07
CA LEU A 94 -2.01 2.63 -1.44
C LEU A 94 -1.89 2.55 0.07
N ILE A 95 -1.79 3.69 0.76
CA ILE A 95 -1.46 3.74 2.19
C ILE A 95 -2.29 4.79 2.93
N PRO A 96 -2.47 4.66 4.26
CA PRO A 96 -3.05 5.73 5.07
C PRO A 96 -2.13 6.96 5.10
N SER A 97 -2.71 8.16 5.02
CA SER A 97 -1.98 9.43 5.04
C SER A 97 -1.59 9.83 6.47
N ARG A 98 -0.66 9.08 7.08
CA ARG A 98 -0.15 9.30 8.45
C ARG A 98 1.15 10.10 8.42
N THR A 99 1.03 11.37 8.05
CA THR A 99 2.17 12.27 7.78
C THR A 99 3.05 12.58 8.98
N ASP A 100 2.60 12.24 10.19
CA ASP A 100 3.29 12.42 11.47
C ASP A 100 4.21 11.24 11.83
N THR A 101 4.11 10.12 11.12
CA THR A 101 4.82 8.90 11.49
C THR A 101 6.27 8.91 11.02
N ARG A 102 7.14 8.22 11.77
CA ARG A 102 8.56 8.08 11.40
C ARG A 102 8.78 7.52 9.99
N TRP A 103 8.07 6.46 9.62
CA TRP A 103 8.22 5.83 8.29
C TRP A 103 7.77 6.77 7.16
N TRP A 104 6.85 7.68 7.43
CA TRP A 104 6.46 8.70 6.46
C TRP A 104 7.64 9.61 6.15
N HIS A 105 8.24 10.19 7.19
CA HIS A 105 9.38 11.09 7.05
C HIS A 105 10.63 10.40 6.49
N GLU A 106 10.87 9.13 6.83
CA GLU A 106 12.06 8.41 6.38
C GLU A 106 11.96 7.95 4.92
N TRP A 107 10.78 7.51 4.46
CA TRP A 107 10.66 6.79 3.18
C TRP A 107 9.60 7.36 2.23
N VAL A 108 8.46 7.85 2.73
CA VAL A 108 7.44 8.50 1.87
C VAL A 108 7.89 9.86 1.38
N MET A 109 8.59 10.64 2.20
CA MET A 109 9.12 11.95 1.78
C MET A 109 10.19 11.86 0.68
N LYS A 110 10.67 10.65 0.38
CA LYS A 110 11.61 10.36 -0.71
C LYS A 110 10.91 9.87 -1.99
N ALA A 111 9.58 9.76 -1.98
CA ALA A 111 8.80 9.35 -3.14
C ALA A 111 8.86 10.39 -4.25
N ASN A 112 8.77 9.94 -5.50
CA ASN A 112 8.73 10.81 -6.67
C ASN A 112 7.38 11.54 -6.74
N GLU A 113 6.29 10.87 -6.33
CA GLU A 113 4.94 11.43 -6.33
C GLU A 113 4.13 10.97 -5.10
N ILE A 114 3.33 11.89 -4.53
CA ILE A 114 2.33 11.60 -3.49
C ILE A 114 1.00 12.19 -3.94
N ARG A 115 -0.03 11.35 -4.07
CA ARG A 115 -1.37 11.74 -4.52
C ARG A 115 -2.39 11.47 -3.42
N PHE A 116 -2.85 12.53 -2.76
CA PHE A 116 -3.90 12.42 -1.74
C PHE A 116 -5.25 12.13 -2.37
N LEU A 117 -6.00 11.19 -1.78
CA LEU A 117 -7.35 10.88 -2.24
C LEU A 117 -8.35 11.87 -1.65
N ARG A 118 -9.24 12.41 -2.48
CA ARG A 118 -10.34 13.25 -2.02
C ARG A 118 -11.43 12.36 -1.44
N GLY A 119 -11.63 12.45 -0.12
CA GLY A 119 -12.65 11.67 0.60
C GLY A 119 -12.06 10.46 1.32
N ARG A 120 -12.92 9.49 1.66
CA ARG A 120 -12.51 8.22 2.26
C ARG A 120 -12.61 7.12 1.21
N LEU A 121 -11.63 6.22 1.21
CA LEU A 121 -11.77 4.95 0.50
C LEU A 121 -12.98 4.20 1.04
N TYR A 122 -13.65 3.50 0.15
CA TYR A 122 -14.62 2.48 0.49
C TYR A 122 -14.00 1.16 0.14
N PHE A 123 -13.90 0.25 1.10
CA PHE A 123 -13.34 -1.07 0.85
C PHE A 123 -14.46 -2.02 0.39
N ASP A 124 -14.15 -2.83 -0.62
CA ASP A 124 -15.12 -3.69 -1.30
C ASP A 124 -15.60 -4.88 -0.43
N ASP A 125 -14.90 -5.16 0.67
CA ASP A 125 -15.13 -6.28 1.59
C ASP A 125 -16.22 -6.04 2.65
N GLY A 126 -17.06 -5.01 2.46
CA GLY A 126 -18.12 -4.66 3.41
C GLY A 126 -17.63 -3.89 4.65
N GLY A 127 -16.34 -3.56 4.73
CA GLY A 127 -15.76 -2.79 5.84
C GLY A 127 -16.14 -1.30 5.86
N GLY A 128 -16.86 -0.83 4.84
CA GLY A 128 -17.40 0.53 4.79
C GLY A 128 -16.33 1.59 4.47
N ARG A 129 -16.57 2.83 4.92
CA ARG A 129 -15.64 3.94 4.71
C ARG A 129 -14.43 3.80 5.61
N ALA A 130 -13.23 3.92 5.04
CA ALA A 130 -11.99 4.00 5.80
C ALA A 130 -12.10 5.09 6.89
N PRO A 131 -11.79 4.79 8.17
CA PRO A 131 -11.82 5.80 9.23
C PRO A 131 -10.66 6.80 9.15
N PHE A 132 -9.69 6.58 8.24
CA PHE A 132 -8.49 7.38 8.05
C PHE A 132 -8.40 7.92 6.61
N PRO A 133 -7.71 9.06 6.39
CA PRO A 133 -7.34 9.51 5.06
C PRO A 133 -6.34 8.54 4.41
N SER A 134 -6.34 8.49 3.08
CA SER A 134 -5.41 7.66 2.30
C SER A 134 -4.83 8.42 1.12
N CYS A 135 -3.67 7.96 0.67
CA CYS A 135 -2.95 8.49 -0.47
C CYS A 135 -2.31 7.36 -1.26
N VAL A 136 -2.00 7.65 -2.52
CA VAL A 136 -1.13 6.83 -3.36
C VAL A 136 0.28 7.43 -3.30
N VAL A 137 1.29 6.60 -3.13
CA VAL A 137 2.70 6.98 -3.11
C VAL A 137 3.44 6.20 -4.19
N ILE A 138 4.29 6.89 -4.95
CA ILE A 138 5.00 6.31 -6.10
C ILE A 138 6.50 6.52 -5.93
N TRP A 139 7.26 5.42 -6.03
CA TRP A 139 8.72 5.39 -6.11
C TRP A 139 9.15 4.82 -7.46
N LYS A 140 10.12 5.46 -8.13
CA LYS A 140 10.75 5.06 -9.40
C LYS A 140 12.15 5.65 -9.53
#